data_AF-A0A3D2N7X0-F1
#
_entry.id   AF-A0A3D2N7X0-F1
#
_cell.length_a   1.000
_cell.length_b   1.000
_cell.length_c   1.000
_cell.angle_alpha   90.00
_cell.angle_beta   90.00
_cell.angle_gamma   90.00
#
_symmetry.space_group_name_H-M   'P 1'
#
loop_
_entity.id
_entity.type
_entity.pdbx_description
1 polymer ?
#
loop_
_entity_poly.entity_id
_entity_poly.type
_entity_poly.pdbx_seq_one_letter_code
_entity_poly.pdbx_strand_id
1 'polypeptide(L)'
;MKNNLKKRIGAILCSVMVASSMVMAADAASFGDSKCGASTKEVLQVKYDGAAWNYKNKGSRYSWASFTYSRNGKTLMKKYAYNGKVTGSVWDDLIHWDDAHTTKFNWNRG
;
A
#
# COMPACT_ATOMS: atom_id res chain seq x y z
N MET A 1 -27.89 42.10 2.43
CA MET A 1 -26.70 41.63 3.20
C MET A 1 -26.93 40.45 4.17
N LYS A 2 -28.12 40.29 4.80
CA LYS A 2 -28.36 39.21 5.80
C LYS A 2 -28.21 37.76 5.31
N ASN A 3 -28.49 37.47 4.03
CA ASN A 3 -28.46 36.09 3.50
C ASN A 3 -27.05 35.53 3.23
N ASN A 4 -26.06 36.40 3.01
CA ASN A 4 -24.68 35.97 2.75
C ASN A 4 -23.93 35.60 4.04
N LEU A 5 -24.32 36.15 5.18
CA LEU A 5 -23.73 35.82 6.49
C LEU A 5 -24.13 34.41 6.95
N LYS A 6 -25.40 34.03 6.78
CA LYS A 6 -25.91 32.68 7.10
C LYS A 6 -25.24 31.59 6.26
N LYS A 7 -25.03 31.85 4.96
CA LYS A 7 -24.29 30.94 4.06
C LYS A 7 -22.83 30.77 4.48
N ARG A 8 -22.16 31.86 4.90
CA ARG A 8 -20.77 31.82 5.38
C ARG A 8 -20.63 31.08 6.72
N ILE A 9 -21.56 31.27 7.66
CA ILE A 9 -21.58 30.54 8.94
C ILE A 9 -21.84 29.04 8.71
N GLY A 10 -22.78 28.69 7.82
CA GLY A 10 -23.02 27.29 7.45
C GLY A 10 -21.80 26.62 6.82
N ALA A 11 -21.08 27.32 5.94
CA ALA A 11 -19.85 26.80 5.33
C ALA A 11 -18.73 26.57 6.35
N ILE A 12 -18.60 27.46 7.35
CA ILE A 12 -17.61 27.32 8.43
C ILE A 12 -17.97 26.14 9.35
N LEU A 13 -19.25 25.99 9.71
CA LEU A 13 -19.70 24.85 10.52
C LEU A 13 -19.49 23.49 9.83
N CYS A 14 -19.75 23.41 8.51
CA CYS A 14 -19.45 22.19 7.75
C CYS A 14 -17.96 21.88 7.68
N SER A 15 -17.09 22.89 7.52
CA SER A 15 -15.64 22.69 7.46
C SER A 15 -15.05 22.31 8.82
N VAL A 16 -15.60 22.81 9.92
CA VAL A 16 -15.22 22.40 11.29
C VAL A 16 -15.64 20.95 11.59
N MET A 17 -16.81 20.50 11.12
CA MET A 17 -17.25 19.10 11.29
C MET A 17 -16.43 18.10 10.46
N VAL A 18 -15.98 18.50 9.26
CA VAL A 18 -15.09 17.65 8.44
C VAL A 18 -13.68 17.59 9.04
N ALA A 19 -13.23 18.67 9.70
CA ALA A 19 -11.94 18.69 10.39
C ALA A 19 -11.95 17.89 11.71
N SER A 20 -13.10 17.84 12.42
CA SER A 20 -13.20 17.13 13.70
C SER A 20 -13.45 15.62 13.56
N SER A 21 -13.89 15.14 12.40
CA SER A 21 -14.08 13.69 12.16
C SER A 21 -12.78 12.96 11.79
N MET A 22 -11.66 13.68 11.64
CA MET A 22 -10.35 13.10 11.30
C MET A 22 -9.47 12.73 12.50
N VAL A 23 -9.95 12.92 13.74
CA VAL A 23 -9.24 12.46 14.94
C VAL A 23 -9.99 11.29 15.57
N MET A 24 -10.08 10.19 14.85
CA MET A 24 -10.28 8.89 15.47
C MET A 24 -8.92 8.20 15.50
N ALA A 25 -8.19 8.38 16.61
CA ALA A 25 -7.13 7.45 16.94
C ALA A 25 -7.81 6.09 17.17
N ALA A 26 -7.77 5.22 16.17
CA ALA A 26 -8.13 3.81 16.32
C ALA A 26 -7.10 3.16 17.24
N ASP A 27 -7.34 3.25 18.55
CA ASP A 27 -6.51 2.60 19.55
C ASP A 27 -6.68 1.08 19.39
N ALA A 28 -5.60 0.39 19.04
CA ALA A 28 -5.63 -1.03 18.78
C ALA A 28 -5.70 -1.77 20.12
N ALA A 29 -6.90 -2.17 20.54
CA ALA A 29 -7.04 -3.02 21.71
C ALA A 29 -6.27 -4.33 21.49
N SER A 30 -5.34 -4.61 22.40
CA SER A 30 -4.60 -5.86 22.45
C SER A 30 -5.19 -6.68 23.60
N PHE A 31 -5.69 -7.87 23.26
CA PHE A 31 -6.29 -8.83 24.18
C PHE A 31 -5.30 -9.95 24.41
N GLY A 32 -5.06 -10.36 25.65
CA GLY A 32 -4.15 -11.49 25.92
C GLY A 32 -3.41 -11.40 27.23
N ASP A 33 -2.51 -12.35 27.44
CA ASP A 33 -1.62 -12.45 28.59
C ASP A 33 -0.15 -12.70 28.15
N SER A 34 0.70 -13.05 29.11
CA SER A 34 2.13 -13.36 28.88
C SER A 34 2.41 -14.55 27.95
N LYS A 35 1.39 -15.35 27.60
CA LYS A 35 1.52 -16.59 26.83
C LYS A 35 0.84 -16.49 25.47
N CYS A 36 -0.26 -15.76 25.32
CA CYS A 36 -0.91 -15.55 24.03
C CYS A 36 -1.79 -14.28 23.99
N GLY A 37 -2.03 -13.75 22.80
CA GLY A 37 -2.91 -12.60 22.60
C GLY A 37 -3.32 -12.35 21.14
N ALA A 38 -4.22 -11.39 20.94
CA ALA A 38 -4.80 -10.96 19.67
C ALA A 38 -5.02 -9.43 19.66
N SER A 39 -5.07 -8.82 18.48
CA SER A 39 -5.37 -7.38 18.31
C SER A 39 -6.61 -7.20 17.45
N THR A 40 -7.45 -6.21 17.77
CA THR A 40 -8.62 -5.82 16.95
C THR A 40 -8.29 -4.76 15.90
N LYS A 41 -7.02 -4.53 15.59
CA LYS A 41 -6.66 -3.54 14.57
C LYS A 41 -7.12 -3.98 13.18
N GLU A 42 -8.21 -3.39 12.71
CA GLU A 42 -8.66 -3.52 11.33
C GLU A 42 -7.82 -2.58 10.44
N VAL A 43 -7.19 -3.12 9.40
CA VAL A 43 -6.37 -2.36 8.46
C VAL A 43 -6.84 -2.67 7.05
N LEU A 44 -7.18 -1.62 6.31
CA LEU A 44 -7.40 -1.75 4.88
C LEU A 44 -6.04 -1.88 4.18
N GLN A 45 -5.89 -2.87 3.30
CA GLN A 45 -4.63 -3.17 2.62
C GLN A 45 -4.80 -3.27 1.10
N VAL A 46 -3.77 -2.86 0.37
CA VAL A 46 -3.63 -3.11 -1.07
C VAL A 46 -2.74 -4.32 -1.27
N LYS A 47 -3.17 -5.23 -2.14
CA LYS A 47 -2.33 -6.31 -2.65
C LYS A 47 -1.74 -5.91 -3.99
N TYR A 48 -0.42 -5.94 -4.10
CA TYR A 48 0.28 -5.82 -5.38
C TYR A 48 0.69 -7.20 -5.87
N ASP A 49 0.18 -7.59 -7.04
CA ASP A 49 0.52 -8.84 -7.72
C ASP A 49 1.49 -8.59 -8.89
N GLY A 50 2.72 -9.10 -8.76
CA GLY A 50 3.78 -8.93 -9.74
C GLY A 50 4.07 -10.20 -10.51
N ALA A 51 4.54 -10.05 -11.75
CA ALA A 51 5.00 -11.16 -12.57
C ALA A 51 6.19 -10.76 -13.44
N ALA A 52 7.11 -11.69 -13.65
CA ALA A 52 8.13 -11.61 -14.69
C ALA A 52 8.14 -12.93 -15.47
N TRP A 53 8.40 -12.87 -16.76
CA TRP A 53 8.51 -14.06 -17.60
C TRP A 53 9.64 -13.91 -18.61
N ASN A 54 10.30 -15.02 -18.88
CA ASN A 54 11.30 -15.14 -19.92
C ASN A 54 11.19 -16.54 -20.54
N TYR A 55 10.87 -16.67 -21.82
CA TYR A 55 10.74 -17.98 -22.47
C TYR A 55 11.84 -18.15 -23.53
N LYS A 56 12.90 -18.87 -23.18
CA LYS A 56 14.04 -19.09 -24.09
C LYS A 56 13.62 -19.86 -25.33
N ASN A 57 12.79 -20.89 -25.15
CA ASN A 57 12.23 -21.70 -26.23
C ASN A 57 11.24 -20.94 -27.14
N LYS A 58 10.86 -19.71 -26.77
CA LYS A 58 10.02 -18.83 -27.61
C LYS A 58 10.81 -17.66 -28.20
N GLY A 59 12.14 -17.78 -28.27
CA GLY A 59 13.00 -16.81 -28.97
C GLY A 59 13.34 -15.55 -28.16
N SER A 60 13.25 -15.58 -26.83
CA SER A 60 13.73 -14.45 -26.03
C SER A 60 15.23 -14.22 -26.22
N ARG A 61 15.61 -12.98 -26.55
CA ARG A 61 17.01 -12.53 -26.64
C ARG A 61 17.68 -12.25 -25.30
N TYR A 62 16.93 -12.36 -24.19
CA TYR A 62 17.43 -12.11 -22.84
C TYR A 62 17.57 -13.43 -22.08
N SER A 63 18.61 -13.51 -21.25
CA SER A 63 18.86 -14.66 -20.39
C SER A 63 17.89 -14.76 -19.19
N TRP A 64 17.33 -13.64 -18.75
CA TRP A 64 16.35 -13.53 -17.67
C TRP A 64 15.47 -12.27 -17.76
N ALA A 65 14.34 -12.31 -17.03
CA ALA A 65 13.53 -11.17 -16.67
C ALA A 65 13.30 -11.16 -15.16
N SER A 66 13.08 -10.01 -14.54
CA SER A 66 12.87 -9.90 -13.10
C SER A 66 11.92 -8.78 -12.75
N PHE A 67 11.27 -8.90 -11.59
CA PHE A 67 10.59 -7.79 -10.95
C PHE A 67 11.02 -7.68 -9.48
N THR A 68 10.92 -6.48 -8.94
CA THR A 68 11.26 -6.10 -7.58
C THR A 68 10.18 -5.21 -7.00
N TYR A 69 9.76 -5.48 -5.78
CA TYR A 69 9.00 -4.56 -4.94
C TYR A 69 9.91 -4.02 -3.85
N SER A 70 9.92 -2.70 -3.69
CA SER A 70 10.71 -2.01 -2.67
C SER A 70 9.88 -0.96 -1.94
N ARG A 71 10.13 -0.78 -0.64
CA ARG A 71 9.49 0.24 0.21
C ARG A 71 10.55 0.84 1.13
N ASN A 72 10.59 2.17 1.24
CA ASN A 72 11.60 2.88 2.04
C ASN A 72 13.05 2.41 1.81
N GLY A 73 13.46 2.24 0.55
CA GLY A 73 14.80 1.74 0.20
C GLY A 73 15.05 0.25 0.51
N LYS A 74 14.12 -0.46 1.13
CA LYS A 74 14.21 -1.90 1.41
C LYS A 74 13.53 -2.70 0.32
N THR A 75 14.14 -3.81 -0.09
CA THR A 75 13.51 -4.77 -0.98
C THR A 75 12.54 -5.63 -0.19
N LEU A 76 11.26 -5.62 -0.57
CA LEU A 76 10.23 -6.50 -0.02
C LEU A 76 10.22 -7.85 -0.75
N MET A 77 10.42 -7.81 -2.06
CA MET A 77 10.45 -9.01 -2.90
C MET A 77 11.27 -8.76 -4.15
N LYS A 78 12.00 -9.78 -4.60
CA LYS A 78 12.61 -9.82 -5.94
C LYS A 78 12.48 -11.22 -6.52
N LYS A 79 12.08 -11.33 -7.78
CA LYS A 79 11.90 -12.61 -8.49
C LYS A 79 12.55 -12.54 -9.86
N TYR A 80 13.17 -13.65 -10.26
CA TYR A 80 13.82 -13.82 -11.56
C TYR A 80 13.18 -14.98 -12.33
N ALA A 81 12.82 -14.75 -13.58
CA ALA A 81 12.45 -15.76 -14.55
C ALA A 81 13.59 -15.98 -15.54
N TYR A 82 14.23 -17.15 -15.49
CA TYR A 82 15.29 -17.54 -16.44
C TYR A 82 14.73 -18.32 -17.64
N ASN A 83 13.73 -19.17 -17.41
CA ASN A 83 12.95 -19.84 -18.44
C ASN A 83 11.58 -20.23 -17.87
N GLY A 84 10.52 -19.51 -18.22
CA GLY A 84 9.19 -19.64 -17.62
C GLY A 84 8.64 -18.30 -17.13
N LYS A 85 7.64 -18.38 -16.25
CA LYS A 85 7.00 -17.24 -15.58
C LYS A 85 7.15 -17.41 -14.06
N VAL A 86 7.46 -16.31 -13.38
CA VAL A 86 7.45 -16.20 -11.91
C VAL A 86 6.45 -15.14 -11.49
N THR A 87 5.82 -15.36 -10.35
CA THR A 87 4.85 -14.43 -9.75
C THR A 87 5.16 -14.25 -8.26
N GLY A 88 4.56 -13.22 -7.68
CA GLY A 88 4.62 -12.99 -6.25
C GLY A 88 3.85 -11.74 -5.86
N SER A 89 3.53 -11.64 -4.58
CA SER A 89 2.67 -10.58 -4.06
C SER A 89 3.27 -9.92 -2.83
N VAL A 90 3.02 -8.63 -2.68
CA VAL A 90 3.29 -7.89 -1.45
C VAL A 90 2.05 -7.11 -1.02
N TRP A 91 1.93 -6.87 0.27
CA TRP A 91 0.83 -6.13 0.86
C TRP A 91 1.30 -4.76 1.32
N ASP A 92 0.48 -3.75 1.11
CA ASP A 92 0.70 -2.39 1.58
C ASP A 92 -0.50 -1.90 2.38
N ASP A 93 -0.27 -1.03 3.34
CA ASP A 93 -1.36 -0.40 4.08
C ASP A 93 -1.91 0.79 3.31
N LEU A 94 -3.22 0.98 3.35
CA LEU A 94 -3.92 2.04 2.62
C LEU A 94 -3.99 3.36 3.41
N ILE A 95 -3.31 3.42 4.56
CA ILE A 95 -3.45 4.49 5.53
C ILE A 95 -2.30 5.48 5.40
N HIS A 96 -1.09 5.01 5.08
CA HIS A 96 0.10 5.84 4.91
C HIS A 96 0.43 6.00 3.42
N TRP A 97 0.21 7.21 2.90
CA TRP A 97 0.43 7.57 1.49
C TRP A 97 1.70 8.40 1.27
N ASP A 98 2.69 8.27 2.15
CA ASP A 98 3.98 8.90 2.00
C ASP A 98 4.98 8.00 1.26
N ASP A 99 6.10 8.59 0.84
CA ASP A 99 7.14 7.88 0.09
C ASP A 99 7.78 6.72 0.87
N ALA A 100 7.75 6.79 2.21
CA ALA A 100 8.29 5.74 3.07
C ALA A 100 7.38 4.50 3.10
N HIS A 101 6.06 4.65 3.02
CA HIS A 101 5.14 3.52 3.08
C HIS A 101 4.72 3.04 1.68
N THR A 102 4.84 3.87 0.66
CA THR A 102 4.48 3.49 -0.72
C THR A 102 5.41 2.41 -1.29
N THR A 103 4.82 1.27 -1.66
CA THR A 103 5.51 0.21 -2.41
C THR A 103 5.79 0.63 -3.85
N LYS A 104 7.05 0.49 -4.27
CA LYS A 104 7.53 0.81 -5.62
C LYS A 104 7.81 -0.49 -6.39
N PHE A 105 7.22 -0.60 -7.57
CA PHE A 105 7.48 -1.69 -8.52
C PHE A 105 8.60 -1.31 -9.47
N ASN A 106 9.56 -2.22 -9.66
CA ASN A 106 10.60 -2.11 -10.67
C ASN A 106 10.74 -3.45 -11.40
N TRP A 107 11.10 -3.40 -12.68
CA TRP A 107 11.39 -4.61 -13.45
C TRP A 107 12.68 -4.43 -14.25
N ASN A 108 13.34 -5.54 -14.55
CA ASN A 108 14.58 -5.54 -15.32
C ASN A 108 14.74 -6.83 -16.12
N ARG A 109 15.67 -6.86 -17.08
CA ARG A 109 16.01 -8.01 -17.92
C ARG A 109 17.48 -7.96 -18.31
N GLY A 110 18.04 -9.12 -18.67
CA GLY A 110 19.41 -9.26 -19.15
C GLY A 110 19.58 -10.59 -19.84
#